data_AF-A0A7L3XKH9-F1
#
_entry.id   AF-A0A7L3XKH9-F1
#
_cell.length_a   1.000
_cell.length_b   1.000
_cell.length_c   1.000
_cell.angle_alpha   90.00
_cell.angle_beta   90.00
_cell.angle_gamma   90.00
#
_symmetry.space_group_name_H-M   'P 1'
#
loop_
_entity.id
_entity.type
_entity.pdbx_description
1 polymer ?
#
loop_
_entity_poly.entity_id
_entity_poly.type
_entity_poly.pdbx_seq_one_letter_code
_entity_poly.pdbx_strand_id
1 'polypeptide(L)'
;AGGAAEEAFLTFYNEVKQIEKRDSVLTSKNQIDRLTRPGSSYFNLNPFEVLQMDPEATDEEIKKRFRQLSILVHPDKNQDDADRAQKAFEAVDKAYKLLLDQEQKKRALDVIQAGKEYVEHTVKEKKKQLKKDGKPPTVEEDDPEVFKQAVYKQTMKLFAELEIKRKEREAKEMHERKRQREEEIEAQEKAKREREWQKNFE
;
A
#
# COMPACT_ATOMS: atom_id res chain seq x y z
N ALA A 1 2.24 -36.59 -4.99
CA ALA A 1 1.52 -35.31 -4.81
C ALA A 1 2.18 -34.11 -5.52
N GLY A 2 3.47 -34.14 -5.89
CA GLY A 2 4.16 -32.99 -6.51
C GLY A 2 3.80 -32.69 -7.97
N GLY A 3 3.60 -33.71 -8.81
CA GLY A 3 3.43 -33.50 -10.27
C GLY A 3 2.18 -32.71 -10.68
N ALA A 4 1.05 -32.89 -9.98
CA ALA A 4 -0.19 -32.18 -10.30
C ALA A 4 -0.12 -30.67 -10.02
N ALA A 5 0.64 -30.26 -8.98
CA ALA A 5 0.82 -28.85 -8.66
C ALA A 5 1.77 -28.16 -9.65
N GLU A 6 2.80 -28.88 -10.10
CA GLU A 6 3.76 -28.40 -11.08
C GLU A 6 3.13 -28.25 -12.47
N GLU A 7 2.32 -29.23 -12.90
CA GLU A 7 1.56 -29.16 -14.15
C GLU A 7 0.53 -28.02 -14.16
N ALA A 8 -0.17 -27.81 -13.04
CA ALA A 8 -1.08 -26.68 -12.88
C ALA A 8 -0.35 -25.33 -12.95
N PHE A 9 0.85 -25.23 -12.37
CA PHE A 9 1.68 -24.04 -12.44
C PHE A 9 2.19 -23.77 -13.85
N LEU A 10 2.68 -24.79 -14.56
CA LEU A 10 3.13 -24.70 -15.96
C LEU A 10 2.00 -24.27 -16.89
N THR A 11 0.82 -24.85 -16.73
CA THR A 11 -0.38 -24.50 -17.51
C THR A 11 -0.74 -23.02 -17.31
N PHE A 12 -0.79 -22.59 -16.04
CA PHE A 12 -1.06 -21.21 -15.69
C PHE A 12 0.03 -20.24 -16.17
N TYR A 13 1.30 -20.63 -16.09
CA TYR A 13 2.42 -19.85 -16.61
C TYR A 13 2.29 -19.62 -18.12
N ASN A 14 1.95 -20.67 -18.87
CA ASN A 14 1.71 -20.59 -20.29
C ASN A 14 0.51 -19.68 -20.60
N GLU A 15 -0.57 -19.77 -19.84
CA GLU A 15 -1.72 -18.86 -19.94
C GLU A 15 -1.28 -17.39 -19.75
N VAL A 16 -0.54 -17.09 -18.68
CA VAL A 16 0.00 -15.75 -18.41
C VAL A 16 0.84 -15.26 -19.58
N LYS A 17 1.73 -16.09 -20.13
CA LYS A 17 2.57 -15.74 -21.29
C LYS A 17 1.75 -15.42 -22.55
N GLN A 18 0.64 -16.12 -22.79
CA GLN A 18 -0.26 -15.77 -23.90
C GLN A 18 -0.98 -14.45 -23.63
N ILE A 19 -1.33 -14.16 -22.38
CA ILE A 19 -1.92 -12.88 -21.98
C ILE A 19 -0.93 -11.73 -22.19
N GLU A 20 0.35 -11.89 -21.82
CA GLU A 20 1.38 -10.86 -22.07
C GLU A 20 1.52 -10.53 -23.56
N LYS A 21 1.43 -11.54 -24.43
CA LYS A 21 1.56 -11.35 -25.88
C LYS A 21 0.39 -10.56 -26.50
N ARG A 22 -0.82 -10.76 -25.98
CA ARG A 22 -2.03 -10.09 -26.50
C ARG A 22 -2.25 -8.70 -25.90
N ASP A 23 -1.76 -8.45 -24.69
CA ASP A 23 -2.03 -7.23 -23.93
C ASP A 23 -0.73 -6.47 -23.64
N SER A 24 -0.60 -5.29 -24.24
CA SER A 24 0.57 -4.43 -24.04
C SER A 24 0.75 -3.99 -22.59
N VAL A 25 -0.30 -3.93 -21.77
CA VAL A 25 -0.26 -3.43 -20.38
C VAL A 25 0.20 -4.52 -19.41
N LEU A 26 0.03 -5.79 -19.77
CA LEU A 26 0.33 -6.93 -18.89
C LEU A 26 1.70 -7.56 -19.16
N THR A 27 2.70 -6.79 -19.57
CA THR A 27 4.06 -7.30 -19.75
C THR A 27 4.88 -7.21 -18.47
N SER A 28 5.79 -8.16 -18.27
CA SER A 28 6.73 -8.21 -17.13
C SER A 28 7.44 -6.85 -16.91
N LYS A 29 7.98 -6.25 -17.99
CA LYS A 29 8.62 -4.92 -17.95
C LYS A 29 7.69 -3.80 -17.47
N ASN A 30 6.46 -3.74 -17.98
CA ASN A 30 5.51 -2.70 -17.58
C ASN A 30 5.05 -2.85 -16.13
N GLN A 31 4.93 -4.10 -15.64
CA GLN A 31 4.59 -4.35 -14.25
C GLN A 31 5.73 -3.98 -13.29
N ILE A 32 6.97 -4.31 -13.64
CA ILE A 32 8.15 -3.91 -12.87
C ILE A 32 8.27 -2.38 -12.85
N ASP A 33 8.16 -1.72 -14.01
CA ASP A 33 8.26 -0.26 -14.10
C ASP A 33 7.17 0.44 -13.26
N ARG A 34 5.91 0.01 -13.38
CA ARG A 34 4.80 0.56 -12.60
C ARG A 34 5.04 0.50 -11.08
N LEU A 35 5.59 -0.61 -10.59
CA LEU A 35 5.80 -0.86 -9.16
C LEU A 35 7.12 -0.27 -8.63
N THR A 36 8.05 0.08 -9.50
CA THR A 36 9.38 0.59 -9.13
C THR A 36 9.69 2.01 -9.61
N ARG A 37 8.80 2.64 -10.39
CA ARG A 37 8.95 4.03 -10.82
C ARG A 37 9.06 4.99 -9.63
N PRO A 38 9.69 6.17 -9.81
CA PRO A 38 9.67 7.22 -8.79
C PRO A 38 8.25 7.53 -8.30
N GLY A 39 8.07 7.61 -6.98
CA GLY A 39 6.76 7.77 -6.36
C GLY A 39 5.95 6.49 -6.17
N SER A 40 6.46 5.33 -6.59
CA SER A 40 5.78 4.04 -6.37
C SER A 40 5.59 3.72 -4.89
N SER A 41 6.41 4.26 -4.00
CA SER A 41 6.25 4.11 -2.55
C SER A 41 4.87 4.57 -2.04
N TYR A 42 4.32 5.64 -2.60
CA TYR A 42 2.98 6.13 -2.29
C TYR A 42 1.90 5.37 -3.06
N PHE A 43 2.17 5.06 -4.33
CA PHE A 43 1.27 4.25 -5.16
C PHE A 43 1.01 2.87 -4.53
N ASN A 44 2.06 2.23 -4.03
CA ASN A 44 2.02 0.88 -3.47
C ASN A 44 1.40 0.81 -2.06
N LEU A 45 0.96 1.94 -1.49
CA LEU A 45 0.23 1.94 -0.21
C LEU A 45 -1.19 1.40 -0.35
N ASN A 46 -1.80 1.54 -1.54
CA ASN A 46 -3.09 0.95 -1.83
C ASN A 46 -2.89 -0.47 -2.41
N PRO A 47 -3.25 -1.53 -1.68
CA PRO A 47 -3.01 -2.91 -2.12
C PRO A 47 -3.85 -3.30 -3.35
N PHE A 48 -5.03 -2.71 -3.52
CA PHE A 48 -5.89 -2.96 -4.70
C PHE A 48 -5.27 -2.39 -5.97
N GLU A 49 -4.62 -1.22 -5.87
CA GLU A 49 -3.87 -0.63 -6.98
C GLU A 49 -2.64 -1.47 -7.34
N VAL A 50 -1.91 -1.98 -6.34
CA VAL A 50 -0.78 -2.89 -6.58
C VAL A 50 -1.23 -4.13 -7.34
N LEU A 51 -2.35 -4.75 -6.94
CA LEU A 51 -2.87 -5.94 -7.62
C LEU A 51 -3.66 -5.62 -8.90
N GLN A 52 -3.94 -4.35 -9.20
CA GLN A 52 -4.83 -3.90 -10.28
C GLN A 52 -6.20 -4.57 -10.18
N MET A 53 -6.85 -4.40 -9.03
CA MET A 53 -8.14 -5.00 -8.74
C MET A 53 -9.10 -3.97 -8.22
N ASP A 54 -10.38 -4.22 -8.46
CA ASP A 54 -11.45 -3.44 -7.86
C ASP A 54 -11.52 -3.73 -6.35
N PRO A 55 -11.85 -2.73 -5.51
CA PRO A 55 -12.14 -2.93 -4.09
C PRO A 55 -13.21 -3.99 -3.81
N GLU A 56 -14.12 -4.24 -4.75
CA GLU A 56 -15.17 -5.28 -4.67
C GLU A 56 -14.67 -6.69 -5.03
N ALA A 57 -13.38 -6.86 -5.35
CA ALA A 57 -12.84 -8.14 -5.75
C ALA A 57 -12.93 -9.23 -4.65
N THR A 58 -13.28 -10.43 -5.08
CA THR A 58 -13.35 -11.61 -4.22
C THR A 58 -11.96 -12.13 -3.84
N ASP A 59 -11.87 -12.87 -2.73
CA ASP A 59 -10.60 -13.45 -2.27
C ASP A 59 -10.00 -14.43 -3.29
N GLU A 60 -10.84 -15.12 -4.07
CA GLU A 60 -10.42 -16.01 -5.14
C GLU A 60 -9.77 -15.24 -6.31
N GLU A 61 -10.39 -14.12 -6.71
CA GLU A 61 -9.83 -13.25 -7.75
C GLU A 61 -8.52 -12.61 -7.28
N ILE A 62 -8.45 -12.17 -6.02
CA ILE A 62 -7.23 -11.62 -5.39
C ILE A 62 -6.10 -12.64 -5.45
N LYS A 63 -6.39 -13.90 -5.07
CA LYS A 63 -5.40 -14.98 -5.11
C LYS A 63 -4.96 -15.30 -6.54
N LYS A 64 -5.89 -15.34 -7.49
CA LYS A 64 -5.58 -15.55 -8.91
C LYS A 64 -4.68 -14.44 -9.43
N ARG A 65 -5.02 -13.19 -9.13
CA ARG A 65 -4.29 -12.01 -9.61
C ARG A 65 -2.89 -11.90 -9.01
N PHE A 66 -2.75 -12.19 -7.72
CA PHE A 66 -1.46 -12.32 -7.05
C PHE A 66 -0.56 -13.30 -7.81
N ARG A 67 -1.03 -14.53 -8.08
CA ARG A 67 -0.24 -15.53 -8.83
C ARG A 67 0.19 -15.05 -10.20
N GLN A 68 -0.69 -14.36 -10.94
CA GLN A 68 -0.34 -13.79 -12.25
C GLN A 68 0.78 -12.76 -12.11
N LEU A 69 0.61 -11.77 -11.23
CA LEU A 69 1.59 -10.70 -11.03
C LEU A 69 2.92 -11.24 -10.50
N SER A 70 2.91 -12.16 -9.54
CA SER A 70 4.11 -12.80 -9.00
C SER A 70 4.97 -13.43 -10.08
N ILE A 71 4.35 -14.09 -11.07
CA ILE A 71 5.08 -14.68 -12.21
C ILE A 71 5.70 -13.59 -13.10
N LEU A 72 4.96 -12.52 -13.36
CA LEU A 72 5.39 -11.42 -14.22
C LEU A 72 6.57 -10.66 -13.62
N VAL A 73 6.59 -10.48 -12.31
CA VAL A 73 7.63 -9.69 -11.62
C VAL A 73 8.69 -10.56 -10.92
N HIS A 74 8.68 -11.89 -11.10
CA HIS A 74 9.64 -12.77 -10.41
C HIS A 74 11.09 -12.49 -10.86
N PRO A 75 12.07 -12.37 -9.95
CA PRO A 75 13.46 -12.09 -10.30
C PRO A 75 14.08 -13.16 -11.22
N ASP A 76 13.82 -14.45 -10.98
CA ASP A 76 14.36 -15.55 -11.82
C ASP A 76 13.95 -15.47 -13.30
N LYS A 77 12.81 -14.83 -13.60
CA LYS A 77 12.29 -14.68 -14.97
C LYS A 77 12.68 -13.34 -15.61
N ASN A 78 13.18 -12.40 -14.81
CA ASN A 78 13.57 -11.05 -15.20
C ASN A 78 15.02 -10.81 -14.78
N GLN A 79 15.92 -11.72 -15.20
CA GLN A 79 17.33 -11.73 -14.75
C GLN A 79 18.11 -10.50 -15.24
N ASP A 80 17.67 -9.90 -16.34
CA ASP A 80 18.18 -8.64 -16.87
C ASP A 80 17.88 -7.43 -15.97
N ASP A 81 16.92 -7.56 -15.05
CA ASP A 81 16.47 -6.50 -14.15
C ASP A 81 16.08 -7.05 -12.76
N ALA A 82 16.88 -7.99 -12.27
CA ALA A 82 16.56 -8.79 -11.09
C ALA A 82 16.28 -7.94 -9.83
N ASP A 83 17.02 -6.84 -9.65
CA ASP A 83 16.85 -5.93 -8.50
C ASP A 83 15.50 -5.21 -8.50
N ARG A 84 15.04 -4.72 -9.67
CA ARG A 84 13.72 -4.07 -9.76
C ARG A 84 12.61 -5.11 -9.74
N ALA A 85 12.82 -6.27 -10.36
CA ALA A 85 11.91 -7.40 -10.29
C ALA A 85 11.67 -7.83 -8.83
N GLN A 86 12.73 -7.96 -8.03
CA GLN A 86 12.64 -8.29 -6.60
C GLN A 86 11.81 -7.25 -5.83
N LYS A 87 12.05 -5.95 -6.03
CA LYS A 87 11.27 -4.88 -5.39
C LYS A 87 9.80 -4.90 -5.80
N ALA A 88 9.52 -5.15 -7.08
CA ALA A 88 8.17 -5.27 -7.60
C ALA A 88 7.46 -6.51 -7.01
N PHE A 89 8.16 -7.63 -6.89
CA PHE A 89 7.65 -8.85 -6.26
C PHE A 89 7.30 -8.61 -4.78
N GLU A 90 8.19 -7.95 -4.03
CA GLU A 90 7.94 -7.58 -2.64
C GLU A 90 6.71 -6.68 -2.47
N ALA A 91 6.50 -5.73 -3.40
CA ALA A 91 5.30 -4.90 -3.39
C ALA A 91 4.02 -5.73 -3.60
N VAL A 92 4.03 -6.64 -4.58
CA VAL A 92 2.91 -7.55 -4.87
C VAL A 92 2.62 -8.48 -3.69
N ASP A 93 3.65 -9.08 -3.10
CA ASP A 93 3.54 -9.96 -1.94
C ASP A 93 3.02 -9.22 -0.70
N LYS A 94 3.52 -8.01 -0.43
CA LYS A 94 3.03 -7.18 0.67
C LYS A 94 1.55 -6.82 0.48
N ALA A 95 1.15 -6.42 -0.73
CA ALA A 95 -0.25 -6.10 -1.03
C ALA A 95 -1.16 -7.32 -0.83
N TYR A 96 -0.75 -8.49 -1.30
CA TYR A 96 -1.49 -9.73 -1.12
C TYR A 96 -1.64 -10.11 0.36
N LYS A 97 -0.55 -10.05 1.14
CA LYS A 97 -0.57 -10.33 2.58
C LYS A 97 -1.51 -9.41 3.35
N LEU A 98 -1.52 -8.12 3.00
CA LEU A 98 -2.43 -7.14 3.58
C LEU A 98 -3.89 -7.51 3.28
N LEU A 99 -4.20 -7.90 2.05
CA LEU A 99 -5.57 -8.27 1.66
C LEU A 99 -6.02 -9.63 2.19
N LEU A 100 -5.08 -10.51 2.52
CA LEU A 100 -5.38 -11.81 3.13
C LEU A 100 -5.82 -11.66 4.59
N ASP A 101 -5.26 -10.68 5.29
CA ASP A 101 -5.68 -10.30 6.64
C ASP A 101 -7.00 -9.52 6.58
N GLN A 102 -8.05 -10.07 7.18
CA GLN A 102 -9.40 -9.51 7.10
C GLN A 102 -9.52 -8.13 7.76
N GLU A 103 -8.77 -7.88 8.83
CA GLU A 103 -8.79 -6.58 9.51
C GLU A 103 -8.07 -5.53 8.67
N GLN A 104 -6.92 -5.87 8.11
CA GLN A 104 -6.16 -4.97 7.24
C GLN A 104 -6.89 -4.71 5.91
N LYS A 105 -7.49 -5.74 5.30
CA LYS A 105 -8.36 -5.59 4.12
C LYS A 105 -9.50 -4.63 4.41
N LYS A 106 -10.20 -4.81 5.55
CA LYS A 106 -11.27 -3.90 5.97
C LYS A 106 -10.77 -2.46 6.11
N ARG A 107 -9.64 -2.24 6.79
CA ARG A 107 -9.05 -0.90 6.93
C ARG A 107 -8.73 -0.27 5.57
N ALA A 108 -8.20 -1.04 4.61
CA ALA A 108 -7.95 -0.53 3.26
C ALA A 108 -9.25 -0.12 2.55
N LEU A 109 -10.31 -0.93 2.67
CA LEU A 109 -11.64 -0.61 2.15
C LEU A 109 -12.25 0.64 2.80
N ASP A 110 -12.12 0.78 4.12
CA ASP A 110 -12.60 1.95 4.86
C ASP A 110 -11.92 3.24 4.37
N VAL A 111 -10.62 3.19 4.02
CA VAL A 111 -9.90 4.33 3.43
C VAL A 111 -10.41 4.67 2.04
N ILE A 112 -10.68 3.67 1.20
CA ILE A 112 -11.24 3.86 -0.14
C ILE A 112 -12.64 4.48 -0.05
N GLN A 113 -13.47 3.98 0.86
CA GLN A 113 -14.82 4.48 1.10
C GLN A 113 -14.79 5.92 1.62
N ALA A 114 -13.90 6.25 2.56
CA ALA A 114 -13.72 7.61 3.05
C ALA A 114 -13.29 8.58 1.93
N GLY A 115 -12.44 8.12 0.99
CA GLY A 115 -12.05 8.90 -0.18
C GLY A 115 -13.23 9.23 -1.08
N LYS A 116 -14.09 8.24 -1.34
CA LYS A 116 -15.32 8.40 -2.11
C LYS A 116 -16.29 9.38 -1.45
N GLU A 117 -16.58 9.17 -0.16
CA GLU A 117 -17.49 10.03 0.61
C GLU A 117 -17.01 11.48 0.67
N TYR A 118 -15.71 11.70 0.80
CA TYR A 118 -15.13 13.05 0.75
C TYR A 118 -15.44 13.73 -0.59
N VAL A 119 -15.21 13.06 -1.72
CA VAL A 119 -15.48 13.63 -3.04
C VAL A 119 -16.96 13.90 -3.24
N GLU A 120 -17.84 12.96 -2.86
CA GLU A 120 -19.29 13.17 -2.91
C GLU A 120 -19.73 14.39 -2.09
N HIS A 121 -19.19 14.53 -0.88
CA HIS A 121 -19.45 15.67 -0.01
C HIS A 121 -18.97 16.98 -0.65
N THR A 122 -17.74 17.02 -1.16
CA THR A 122 -17.17 18.19 -1.82
C THR A 122 -17.99 18.59 -3.06
N VAL A 123 -18.39 17.63 -3.89
CA VAL A 123 -19.25 17.85 -5.06
C VAL A 123 -20.60 18.42 -4.66
N LYS A 124 -21.22 17.87 -3.61
CA LYS A 124 -22.50 18.36 -3.07
C LYS A 124 -22.39 19.80 -2.57
N GLU A 125 -21.33 20.15 -1.86
CA GLU A 125 -21.09 21.52 -1.38
C GLU A 125 -20.82 22.49 -2.53
N LYS A 126 -20.02 22.11 -3.54
CA LYS A 126 -19.82 22.90 -4.77
C LYS A 126 -21.15 23.21 -5.46
N LYS A 127 -22.00 22.21 -5.65
CA LYS A 127 -23.34 22.38 -6.25
C LYS A 127 -24.22 23.33 -5.43
N LYS A 128 -24.20 23.22 -4.09
CA LYS A 128 -24.94 24.15 -3.22
C LYS A 128 -24.44 25.59 -3.35
N GLN A 129 -23.12 25.78 -3.44
CA GLN A 129 -22.53 27.11 -3.60
C GLN A 129 -22.92 27.73 -4.95
N LEU A 130 -22.84 26.96 -6.04
CA LEU A 130 -23.27 27.44 -7.37
C LEU A 130 -24.73 27.89 -7.37
N LYS A 131 -25.62 27.15 -6.69
CA LYS A 131 -27.03 27.56 -6.53
C LYS A 131 -27.17 28.87 -5.78
N LYS A 132 -26.40 29.07 -4.70
CA LYS A 132 -26.39 30.34 -3.94
C LYS A 132 -25.89 31.51 -4.79
N ASP A 133 -24.94 31.26 -5.67
CA ASP A 133 -24.36 32.25 -6.57
C ASP A 133 -25.23 32.49 -7.83
N GLY A 134 -26.41 31.87 -7.93
CA GLY A 134 -27.31 31.99 -9.08
C GLY A 134 -26.80 31.30 -10.36
N LYS A 135 -25.78 30.46 -10.26
CA LYS A 135 -25.19 29.71 -11.39
C LYS A 135 -25.84 28.32 -11.52
N PRO A 136 -25.84 27.70 -12.73
CA PRO A 136 -26.33 26.34 -12.89
C PRO A 136 -25.53 25.36 -12.02
N PRO A 137 -26.17 24.38 -11.36
CA PRO A 137 -25.54 23.45 -10.42
C PRO A 137 -24.80 22.31 -11.12
N THR A 138 -24.15 22.60 -12.25
CA THR A 138 -23.39 21.65 -13.05
C THR A 138 -21.93 21.75 -12.62
N VAL A 139 -21.31 20.60 -12.33
CA VAL A 139 -19.91 20.51 -11.95
C VAL A 139 -19.19 19.53 -12.88
N GLU A 140 -17.86 19.65 -12.98
CA GLU A 140 -17.05 18.77 -13.83
C GLU A 140 -17.13 17.31 -13.37
N GLU A 141 -17.28 17.09 -12.07
CA GLU A 141 -17.42 15.76 -11.46
C GLU A 141 -18.81 15.12 -11.67
N ASP A 142 -19.70 15.74 -12.46
CA ASP A 142 -20.92 15.08 -12.96
C ASP A 142 -20.58 14.04 -14.05
N ASP A 143 -19.44 14.19 -14.72
CA ASP A 143 -18.87 13.16 -15.58
C ASP A 143 -18.37 11.97 -14.72
N PRO A 144 -18.86 10.74 -14.95
CA PRO A 144 -18.43 9.56 -14.21
C PRO A 144 -16.92 9.33 -14.22
N GLU A 145 -16.22 9.66 -15.30
CA GLU A 145 -14.78 9.42 -15.41
C GLU A 145 -13.98 10.45 -14.60
N VAL A 146 -14.41 11.71 -14.63
CA VAL A 146 -13.84 12.77 -13.79
C VAL A 146 -14.09 12.47 -12.31
N PHE A 147 -15.29 12.00 -11.97
CA PHE A 147 -15.61 11.57 -10.61
C PHE A 147 -14.69 10.43 -10.14
N LYS A 148 -14.53 9.36 -10.95
CA LYS A 148 -13.60 8.27 -10.64
C LYS A 148 -12.18 8.77 -10.45
N GLN A 149 -11.71 9.68 -11.32
CA GLN A 149 -10.38 10.25 -11.20
C GLN A 149 -10.22 11.09 -9.92
N ALA A 150 -11.24 11.84 -9.53
CA ALA A 150 -11.25 12.62 -8.29
C ALA A 150 -11.20 11.70 -7.06
N VAL A 151 -12.02 10.64 -7.04
CA VAL A 151 -12.02 9.62 -5.98
C VAL A 151 -10.65 8.96 -5.88
N TYR A 152 -10.07 8.52 -7.01
CA TYR A 152 -8.74 7.93 -7.04
C TYR A 152 -7.69 8.87 -6.42
N LYS A 153 -7.64 10.14 -6.86
CA LYS A 153 -6.69 11.14 -6.33
C LYS A 153 -6.86 11.32 -4.82
N GLN A 154 -8.10 11.42 -4.35
CA GLN A 154 -8.39 11.60 -2.93
C GLN A 154 -8.02 10.37 -2.10
N THR A 155 -8.37 9.17 -2.57
CA THR A 155 -8.04 7.91 -1.91
C THR A 155 -6.53 7.73 -1.79
N MET A 156 -5.78 7.98 -2.85
CA MET A 156 -4.31 7.92 -2.81
C MET A 156 -3.70 8.91 -1.81
N LYS A 157 -4.28 10.11 -1.71
CA LYS A 157 -3.89 11.10 -0.70
C LYS A 157 -4.14 10.60 0.73
N LEU A 158 -5.30 10.00 0.99
CA LEU A 158 -5.61 9.46 2.32
C LEU A 158 -4.65 8.33 2.74
N PHE A 159 -4.34 7.40 1.82
CA PHE A 159 -3.33 6.37 2.09
C PHE A 159 -1.97 6.98 2.44
N ALA A 160 -1.53 8.00 1.70
CA ALA A 160 -0.28 8.70 1.97
C ALA A 160 -0.28 9.40 3.34
N GLU A 161 -1.36 10.10 3.69
CA GLU A 161 -1.50 10.78 4.98
C GLU A 161 -1.48 9.80 6.17
N LEU A 162 -2.14 8.64 6.03
CA LEU A 162 -2.14 7.60 7.05
C LEU A 162 -0.76 6.99 7.24
N GLU A 163 -0.02 6.77 6.16
CA GLU A 163 1.35 6.26 6.22
C GLU A 163 2.31 7.28 6.86
N ILE A 164 2.16 8.57 6.54
CA ILE A 164 2.93 9.64 7.19
C ILE A 164 2.64 9.66 8.69
N LYS A 165 1.37 9.68 9.08
CA LYS A 165 0.96 9.65 10.50
C LYS A 165 1.48 8.40 11.23
N ARG A 166 1.48 7.25 10.57
CA ARG A 166 2.04 6.00 11.12
C ARG A 166 3.53 6.15 11.41
N LYS A 167 4.31 6.64 10.44
CA LYS A 167 5.76 6.86 10.60
C LYS A 167 6.08 7.89 11.68
N GLU A 168 5.30 8.97 11.75
CA GLU A 168 5.45 9.99 12.80
C GLU A 168 5.21 9.40 14.20
N ARG A 169 4.17 8.57 14.35
CA ARG A 169 3.88 7.88 15.62
C ARG A 169 5.00 6.92 16.00
N GLU A 170 5.45 6.09 15.06
CA GLU A 170 6.57 5.15 15.28
C GLU A 170 7.86 5.88 15.65
N ALA A 171 8.17 7.00 15.00
CA ALA A 171 9.33 7.82 15.33
C ALA A 171 9.20 8.42 16.74
N LYS A 172 8.03 8.93 17.11
CA LYS A 172 7.76 9.47 18.45
C LYS A 172 7.94 8.41 19.53
N GLU A 173 7.37 7.23 19.34
CA GLU A 173 7.50 6.08 20.25
C GLU A 173 8.97 5.64 20.40
N MET A 174 9.71 5.59 19.28
CA MET A 174 11.14 5.27 19.29
C MET A 174 11.96 6.30 20.07
N HIS A 175 11.68 7.60 19.87
CA HIS A 175 12.35 8.67 20.61
C HIS A 175 12.04 8.62 22.10
N GLU A 176 10.79 8.39 22.47
CA GLU A 176 10.37 8.26 23.87
C GLU A 176 11.03 7.05 24.54
N ARG A 177 11.04 5.89 23.87
CA ARG A 177 11.71 4.68 24.34
C ARG A 177 13.22 4.87 24.51
N LYS A 178 13.86 5.63 23.63
CA LYS A 178 15.28 5.97 23.75
C LYS A 178 15.53 6.83 24.98
N ARG A 179 14.72 7.88 25.19
CA ARG A 179 14.82 8.76 26.36
C ARG A 179 14.64 7.99 27.67
N GLN A 180 13.63 7.14 27.76
CA GLN A 180 13.39 6.30 28.96
C GLN A 180 14.59 5.39 29.28
N ARG A 181 15.24 4.81 28.26
CA ARG A 181 16.43 3.98 28.46
C ARG A 181 17.63 4.80 28.96
N GLU A 182 17.82 6.00 28.43
CA GLU A 182 18.90 6.90 28.87
C GLU A 182 18.69 7.31 30.33
N GLU A 183 17.46 7.68 30.71
CA GLU A 183 17.08 7.99 32.10
C GLU A 183 17.29 6.79 33.05
N GLU A 184 16.95 5.57 32.61
CA GLU A 184 17.17 4.35 33.39
C GLU A 184 18.66 4.06 33.61
N ILE A 185 19.49 4.22 32.58
CA ILE A 185 20.95 4.06 32.68
C ILE A 185 21.53 5.09 33.64
N GLU A 186 21.14 6.36 33.52
CA GLU A 186 21.62 7.43 34.40
C GLU A 186 21.22 7.17 35.87
N ALA A 187 19.97 6.71 36.10
CA ALA A 187 19.50 6.35 37.43
C ALA A 187 20.29 5.16 38.01
N GLN A 188 20.59 4.14 37.20
CA GLN A 188 21.41 3.00 37.60
C GLN A 188 22.85 3.43 37.93
N GLU A 189 23.46 4.30 37.12
CA GLU A 189 24.80 4.84 37.37
C GLU A 189 24.84 5.72 38.62
N LYS A 190 23.81 6.54 38.85
CA LYS A 190 23.70 7.35 40.06
C LYS A 190 23.54 6.48 41.30
N ALA A 191 22.65 5.49 41.26
CA ALA A 191 22.47 4.55 42.37
C ALA A 191 23.75 3.72 42.64
N LYS A 192 24.49 3.35 41.59
CA LYS A 192 25.80 2.70 41.72
C LYS A 192 26.81 3.62 42.39
N ARG A 193 26.92 4.88 41.95
CA ARG A 193 27.80 5.89 42.57
C ARG A 193 27.46 6.13 44.04
N GLU A 194 26.18 6.24 44.38
CA GLU A 194 25.72 6.40 45.77
C GLU A 194 26.08 5.19 46.64
N ARG A 195 25.88 3.96 46.13
CA ARG A 195 26.29 2.73 46.83
C ARG A 195 27.80 2.64 47.02
N GLU A 196 28.59 3.02 46.02
CA GLU A 196 30.06 3.05 46.12
C GLU A 196 30.53 4.11 47.12
N TRP A 197 29.89 5.28 47.15
CA TRP A 197 30.19 6.33 48.12
C TRP A 197 29.89 5.88 49.56
N GLN A 198 28.72 5.29 49.81
CA GLN A 198 28.36 4.73 51.13
C GLN A 198 29.38 3.70 51.61
N LYS A 199 29.84 2.80 50.75
CA LYS A 199 30.84 1.77 51.12
C LYS A 199 32.23 2.31 51.43
N ASN A 200 32.60 3.47 50.88
CA ASN A 200 33.95 4.03 51.01
C ASN A 200 34.06 5.09 52.11
N PHE A 201 32.94 5.66 52.57
CA PHE A 201 32.91 6.77 53.52
C PHE A 201 32.08 6.48 54.79
N GLU A 202 31.70 5.22 55.01
CA GLU A 202 31.15 4.66 56.25
C GLU A 202 32.07 3.53 56.75
#